data_AF-A0A9D7CH68-F1
#
_entry.id   AF-A0A9D7CH68-F1
#
_cell.length_a   1.000
_cell.length_b   1.000
_cell.length_c   1.000
_cell.angle_alpha   90.00
_cell.angle_beta   90.00
_cell.angle_gamma   90.00
#
_symmetry.space_group_name_H-M   'P 1'
#
loop_
_entity.id
_entity.type
_entity.pdbx_description
1 polymer ?
#
loop_
_entity_poly.entity_id
_entity_poly.type
_entity_poly.pdbx_seq_one_letter_code
_entity_poly.pdbx_strand_id
1 'polypeptide(L)' 'MRLSDLKRSILSHHTSAEDAGRVAQAAGVKTLVLSHLIPAEDPAVPESVWIDAARLHFGGSIVVGRDLMEI' A
#
# COMPACT_ATOMS: atom_id res chain seq x y z
N MET A 1 8.72 -24.78 1.18
CA MET A 1 8.82 -23.43 1.75
C MET A 1 7.90 -23.36 2.96
N ARG A 2 8.37 -22.91 4.14
CA ARG A 2 7.48 -22.70 5.30
C ARG A 2 6.76 -21.36 5.14
N LEU A 3 5.54 -21.24 5.66
CA LEU A 3 4.78 -19.99 5.62
C LEU A 3 5.53 -18.81 6.27
N SER A 4 6.33 -19.09 7.31
CA SER A 4 7.23 -18.13 7.94
C SER A 4 8.26 -17.53 7.00
N ASP A 5 8.76 -18.33 6.05
CA ASP A 5 9.82 -17.92 5.13
C ASP A 5 9.25 -17.04 4.02
N LEU A 6 8.04 -17.38 3.54
CA LEU A 6 7.31 -16.57 2.56
C LEU A 6 7.00 -15.17 3.11
N LYS A 7 6.43 -15.10 4.33
CA LYS A 7 6.15 -13.81 4.98
C LYS A 7 7.42 -12.95 5.10
N ARG A 8 8.53 -13.55 5.54
CA ARG A 8 9.80 -12.83 5.69
C ARG A 8 10.30 -12.29 4.34
N SER A 9 10.24 -13.11 3.29
CA SER A 9 10.66 -12.74 1.94
C SER A 9 9.81 -11.62 1.33
N ILE A 10 8.50 -11.60 1.61
CA ILE A 10 7.63 -10.51 1.19
C ILE A 10 8.07 -9.22 1.88
N LEU A 11 8.19 -9.24 3.21
CA LEU A 11 8.53 -8.06 4.00
C LEU A 11 9.93 -7.50 3.73
N SER A 12 10.88 -8.31 3.25
CA SER A 12 12.25 -7.85 3.00
C SER A 12 12.44 -7.09 1.68
N HIS A 13 11.47 -7.13 0.77
CA HIS A 13 11.61 -6.53 -0.56
C HIS A 13 10.37 -5.73 -1.02
N HIS A 14 9.40 -5.53 -0.14
CA HIS A 14 8.21 -4.70 -0.40
C HIS A 14 8.20 -3.48 0.50
N THR A 15 7.55 -2.44 0.01
CA THR A 15 7.28 -1.21 0.76
C THR A 15 5.95 -1.35 1.48
N SER A 16 5.91 -1.05 2.78
CA SER A 16 4.65 -0.98 3.51
C SER A 16 3.80 0.22 3.04
N ALA A 17 2.48 0.16 3.17
CA ALA A 17 1.64 1.32 2.84
C ALA A 17 1.97 2.55 3.70
N GLU A 18 2.35 2.33 4.96
CA GLU A 18 2.82 3.39 5.86
C GLU A 18 4.08 4.08 5.32
N ASP A 19 5.07 3.30 4.86
CA ASP A 19 6.28 3.83 4.24
C ASP A 19 6.00 4.53 2.91
N ALA A 20 5.07 4.00 2.10
CA ALA A 20 4.63 4.65 0.87
C ALA A 20 4.02 6.03 1.18
N GLY A 21 3.23 6.13 2.25
CA GLY A 21 2.71 7.41 2.77
C GLY A 21 3.82 8.38 3.17
N ARG A 22 4.82 7.91 3.93
CA ARG A 22 6.00 8.73 4.29
C ARG A 22 6.72 9.28 3.07
N VAL A 23 6.95 8.44 2.06
CA VAL A 23 7.64 8.83 0.82
C VAL A 23 6.81 9.84 0.04
N ALA A 24 5.49 9.62 -0.09
CA ALA A 24 4.60 10.55 -0.79
C ALA A 24 4.58 11.94 -0.12
N GLN A 25 4.52 11.97 1.21
CA GLN A 25 4.56 13.21 1.97
C GLN A 25 5.89 13.94 1.80
N ALA A 26 7.01 13.22 1.88
CA ALA A 26 8.34 13.79 1.68
C ALA A 26 8.54 14.31 0.25
N ALA A 27 7.96 13.64 -0.74
CA ALA A 27 8.01 14.04 -2.14
C ALA A 27 7.09 15.23 -2.47
N GLY A 28 6.17 15.61 -1.57
CA GLY A 28 5.24 16.73 -1.80
C GLY A 28 4.24 16.48 -2.93
N VAL A 29 3.94 15.22 -3.25
CA VAL A 29 2.95 14.88 -4.28
C VAL A 29 1.54 15.17 -3.77
N LYS A 30 0.60 15.37 -4.72
CA LYS A 30 -0.81 15.60 -4.39
C LYS A 30 -1.61 14.31 -4.22
N THR A 31 -1.21 13.26 -4.94
CA THR A 31 -1.91 11.98 -4.99
C THR A 31 -0.93 10.83 -4.85
N LEU A 32 -1.25 9.87 -3.98
CA LEU A 32 -0.59 8.58 -3.85
C LEU A 32 -1.54 7.50 -4.36
N VAL A 33 -1.08 6.71 -5.34
CA VAL A 33 -1.81 5.55 -5.88
C VAL A 33 -1.10 4.30 -5.41
N LEU A 34 -1.76 3.49 -4.59
CA LEU A 34 -1.25 2.22 -4.10
C LEU A 34 -1.58 1.11 -5.11
N SER A 35 -0.57 0.33 -5.49
CA SER A 35 -0.69 -0.82 -6.39
C SER A 35 0.20 -1.97 -5.90
N HIS A 36 0.12 -3.15 -6.54
CA HIS A 36 0.92 -4.33 -6.19
C HIS A 36 0.75 -4.75 -4.71
N LEU A 37 -0.50 -4.98 -4.31
CA LEU A 37 -0.89 -5.30 -2.94
C LEU A 37 -0.64 -6.77 -2.60
N ILE A 38 -0.25 -7.06 -1.34
CA ILE A 38 -0.07 -8.42 -0.84
C ILE A 38 -0.64 -8.54 0.59
N PRO A 39 -1.70 -9.36 0.81
CA PRO A 39 -2.43 -10.12 -0.20
C PRO A 39 -3.25 -9.19 -1.12
N ALA A 40 -3.31 -9.52 -2.41
CA ALA A 40 -4.18 -8.83 -3.37
C ALA A 40 -5.59 -9.41 -3.30
N GLU A 41 -6.61 -8.55 -3.42
CA GLU A 41 -8.03 -8.94 -3.56
C GLU A 41 -8.57 -9.88 -2.46
N ASP A 42 -7.94 -9.88 -1.28
CA ASP A 42 -8.40 -10.66 -0.14
C ASP A 42 -9.62 -9.96 0.51
N PRO A 43 -10.82 -10.58 0.53
CA PRO A 43 -12.00 -9.98 1.15
C PRO A 43 -11.83 -9.70 2.66
N ALA A 44 -10.88 -10.37 3.32
CA ALA A 44 -10.54 -10.10 4.71
C ALA A 44 -9.67 -8.84 4.90
N VAL A 45 -9.12 -8.28 3.81
CA VAL A 45 -8.28 -7.08 3.81
C VAL A 45 -8.95 -6.00 2.95
N PRO A 46 -9.91 -5.24 3.51
CA PRO A 46 -10.60 -4.21 2.74
C PRO A 46 -9.68 -3.05 2.36
N GLU A 47 -10.08 -2.30 1.33
CA GLU A 47 -9.35 -1.14 0.79
C GLU A 47 -8.91 -0.14 1.87
N SER A 48 -9.77 0.09 2.87
CA SER A 48 -9.51 1.00 3.97
C SER A 48 -8.24 0.67 4.75
N VAL A 49 -7.84 -0.61 4.84
CA VAL A 49 -6.60 -1.00 5.53
C VAL A 49 -5.39 -0.35 4.88
N TRP A 50 -5.35 -0.31 3.55
CA TRP A 50 -4.25 0.29 2.79
C TRP A 50 -4.27 1.81 2.89
N ILE A 51 -5.47 2.40 2.77
CA ILE A 51 -5.66 3.85 2.85
C ILE A 51 -5.28 4.36 4.25
N ASP A 52 -5.78 3.73 5.29
CA ASP A 52 -5.58 4.14 6.68
C ASP A 52 -4.10 4.04 7.07
N ALA A 53 -3.40 2.98 6.62
CA ALA A 53 -1.97 2.83 6.85
C ALA A 53 -1.14 3.93 6.19
N ALA A 54 -1.41 4.27 4.92
CA ALA A 54 -0.70 5.35 4.23
C ALA A 54 -1.04 6.73 4.81
N ARG A 55 -2.29 6.92 5.24
CA ARG A 55 -2.80 8.17 5.84
C ARG A 55 -2.13 8.53 7.16
N LEU A 56 -1.48 7.58 7.83
CA LEU A 56 -0.67 7.87 9.02
C LEU A 56 0.40 8.93 8.77
N HIS A 57 0.92 9.02 7.54
CA HIS A 57 2.00 9.97 7.19
C HIS A 57 1.70 10.86 5.99
N PHE A 58 0.66 10.59 5.20
CA PHE A 58 0.34 11.36 4.00
C PHE A 58 -1.00 12.09 4.10
N GLY A 59 -0.96 13.42 3.92
CA GLY A 59 -2.15 14.28 3.98
C GLY A 59 -2.89 14.49 2.65
N GLY A 60 -2.36 13.96 1.53
CA GLY A 60 -2.94 14.13 0.20
C GLY A 60 -4.03 13.09 -0.14
N SER A 61 -4.39 13.03 -1.42
CA SER A 61 -5.36 12.05 -1.93
C SER A 61 -4.73 10.66 -2.02
N ILE A 62 -5.37 9.66 -1.43
CA ILE A 62 -4.92 8.26 -1.49
C ILE A 62 -5.93 7.46 -2.29
N VAL A 63 -5.46 6.72 -3.28
CA VAL A 63 -6.26 5.83 -4.12
C VAL A 63 -5.65 4.43 -4.06
N VAL A 64 -6.48 3.41 -3.87
CA VAL A 64 -6.06 2.02 -4.12
C VAL A 64 -6.43 1.67 -5.55
N GLY A 65 -5.40 1.42 -6.36
CA GLY A 65 -5.56 1.09 -7.77
C GLY A 65 -6.33 -0.22 -7.96
N ARG A 66 -7.15 -0.25 -9.00
CA ARG A 66 -7.82 -1.45 -9.52
C ARG A 66 -7.45 -1.64 -10.97
N ASP A 67 -7.53 -2.88 -11.44
CA ASP A 67 -7.37 -3.18 -12.85
C ASP A 67 -8.31 -2.31 -13.69
N LEU A 68 -7.75 -1.73 -14.77
CA LEU A 68 -8.44 -0.84 -15.70
C LEU A 68 -8.95 0.49 -15.10
N MET A 69 -8.51 0.87 -13.90
CA MET A 69 -8.82 2.18 -13.33
C MET A 69 -8.07 3.31 -14.04
N GLU A 70 -8.77 4.40 -14.34
CA GLU A 70 -8.21 5.66 -14.85
C GLU A 70 -8.41 6.77 -13.80
N ILE A 71 -7.41 7.66 -13.64
CA ILE A 71 -7.37 8.73 -12.63
C ILE A 71 -6.85 10.05 -13.21
#